data_AF-A0A954GB75-F1
#
_entry.id   AF-A0A954GB75-F1
#
_cell.length_a   1.000
_cell.length_b   1.000
_cell.length_c   1.000
_cell.angle_alpha   90.00
_cell.angle_beta   90.00
_cell.angle_gamma   90.00
#
_symmetry.space_group_name_H-M   'P 1'
#
loop_
_entity.id
_entity.type
_entity.pdbx_description
1 polymer ?
#
loop_
_entity_poly.entity_id
_entity_poly.type
_entity_poly.pdbx_seq_one_letter_code
_entity_poly.pdbx_strand_id
1 'polypeptide(L)'
;MIQVRGNLDPLYIERLRKAQNMPFAEKFLAGEELFNTACEWASIGIRSDHPHASDAEVLALLKDRLRMAERLEHWKQERRREA
;
A
#
# COMPACT_ATOMS: atom_id res chain seq x y z
N MET A 1 -3.97 15.06 -9.76
CA MET A 1 -5.34 14.62 -10.07
C MET A 1 -5.23 13.23 -10.69
N ILE A 2 -5.72 12.17 -10.03
CA ILE A 2 -5.60 10.80 -10.57
C ILE A 2 -6.72 10.61 -11.59
N GLN A 3 -6.39 10.53 -12.88
CA GLN A 3 -7.34 10.21 -13.95
C GLN A 3 -7.42 8.69 -14.14
N VAL A 4 -8.60 8.11 -13.90
CA VAL A 4 -8.89 6.69 -14.10
C VAL A 4 -9.76 6.55 -15.36
N ARG A 5 -9.34 5.76 -16.36
CA ARG A 5 -10.08 5.53 -17.62
C ARG A 5 -10.76 4.15 -17.59
N GLY A 6 -12.09 4.09 -17.75
CA GLY A 6 -12.88 2.84 -17.88
C GLY A 6 -14.32 2.94 -17.33
N ASN A 7 -15.19 1.98 -17.68
CA ASN A 7 -16.50 1.79 -17.02
C ASN A 7 -16.25 1.20 -15.62
N LEU A 8 -16.11 2.08 -14.65
CA LEU A 8 -15.84 1.69 -13.28
C LEU A 8 -17.12 1.15 -12.62
N ASP A 9 -16.93 0.14 -11.76
CA ASP A 9 -17.97 -0.37 -10.88
C ASP A 9 -18.62 0.81 -10.11
N PRO A 10 -19.97 0.90 -10.04
CA PRO A 10 -20.65 1.95 -9.28
C PRO A 10 -20.19 2.08 -7.82
N LEU A 11 -19.85 0.97 -7.16
CA LEU A 11 -19.29 0.93 -5.82
C LEU A 11 -17.88 1.53 -5.79
N TYR A 12 -17.07 1.31 -6.84
CA TYR A 12 -15.76 1.93 -6.96
C TYR A 12 -15.87 3.45 -7.13
N ILE A 13 -16.80 3.93 -7.96
CA ILE A 13 -17.06 5.36 -8.14
C ILE A 13 -17.50 6.00 -6.83
N GLU A 14 -18.40 5.35 -6.09
CA GLU A 14 -18.87 5.86 -4.80
C GLU A 14 -17.72 5.96 -3.78
N ARG A 15 -16.87 4.92 -3.69
CA ARG A 15 -15.68 4.91 -2.84
C ARG A 15 -14.71 6.03 -3.20
N LEU A 16 -14.48 6.25 -4.49
CA LEU A 16 -13.62 7.33 -4.98
C LEU A 16 -14.17 8.70 -4.57
N ARG A 17 -15.48 8.93 -4.74
CA ARG A 17 -16.14 10.19 -4.34
C ARG A 17 -16.02 10.42 -2.83
N LYS A 18 -16.23 9.38 -2.01
CA LYS A 18 -16.05 9.47 -0.54
C LYS A 18 -14.61 9.86 -0.19
N ALA A 19 -13.61 9.19 -0.77
CA ALA A 19 -12.19 9.49 -0.52
C ALA A 19 -11.73 10.87 -1.03
N GLN A 20 -12.40 11.41 -2.05
CA GLN A 20 -12.15 12.76 -2.56
C GLN A 20 -12.74 13.85 -1.66
N ASN A 21 -13.90 13.59 -1.06
CA ASN A 21 -14.60 14.54 -0.18
C ASN A 21 -14.16 14.46 1.29
N MET A 22 -13.32 13.48 1.64
CA MET A 22 -12.80 13.30 2.99
C MET A 22 -11.91 14.50 3.40
N PRO A 23 -12.14 15.12 4.57
CA PRO A 23 -11.27 16.16 5.12
C PRO A 23 -9.81 15.69 5.20
N PHE A 24 -8.86 16.62 5.07
CA PHE A 24 -7.44 16.27 5.06
C PHE A 24 -7.00 15.48 6.30
N ALA A 25 -7.41 15.91 7.49
CA ALA A 25 -7.05 15.24 8.74
C ALA A 25 -7.58 13.80 8.79
N GLU A 26 -8.83 13.58 8.36
CA GLU A 26 -9.42 12.24 8.29
C GLU A 26 -8.73 11.39 7.23
N LYS A 27 -8.40 11.98 6.08
CA LYS A 27 -7.68 11.29 5.00
C LYS A 27 -6.27 10.89 5.39
N PHE A 28 -5.61 11.71 6.21
CA PHE A 28 -4.30 11.41 6.76
C PHE A 28 -4.37 10.18 7.68
N LEU A 29 -5.32 10.16 8.61
CA LEU A 29 -5.56 9.03 9.52
C LEU A 29 -5.95 7.76 8.76
N ALA A 30 -6.85 7.87 7.77
CA ALA A 30 -7.20 6.75 6.91
C ALA A 30 -5.99 6.17 6.17
N GLY A 31 -5.01 7.01 5.82
CA GLY A 31 -3.74 6.57 5.24
C GLY A 31 -2.92 5.69 6.20
N GLU A 32 -2.83 6.09 7.47
CA GLU A 32 -2.16 5.30 8.51
C GLU A 32 -2.86 3.95 8.74
N GLU A 33 -4.18 3.96 8.88
CA GLU A 33 -4.98 2.74 9.06
C GLU A 33 -4.77 1.75 7.90
N LEU A 34 -4.85 2.24 6.66
CA LEU A 34 -4.60 1.43 5.47
C LEU A 34 -3.19 0.85 5.45
N PHE A 35 -2.19 1.64 5.85
CA PHE A 35 -0.80 1.19 5.91
C PHE A 35 -0.60 0.09 6.97
N ASN A 36 -1.19 0.27 8.15
CA ASN A 36 -1.12 -0.72 9.24
C ASN A 36 -1.79 -2.03 8.83
N THR A 37 -3.00 -1.97 8.27
CA THR A 37 -3.68 -3.15 7.73
C THR A 37 -2.82 -3.85 6.66
N ALA A 38 -2.22 -3.11 5.73
CA ALA A 38 -1.36 -3.71 4.71
C ALA A 38 -0.13 -4.41 5.33
N CYS A 39 0.47 -3.83 6.38
CA CYS A 39 1.57 -4.45 7.13
C CYS A 39 1.13 -5.74 7.84
N GLU A 40 -0.09 -5.79 8.39
CA GLU A 40 -0.65 -7.00 9.00
C GLU A 40 -0.80 -8.13 7.98
N TRP A 41 -1.42 -7.85 6.83
CA TRP A 41 -1.56 -8.82 5.74
C TRP A 41 -0.21 -9.33 5.24
N ALA A 42 0.76 -8.42 5.06
CA ALA A 42 2.11 -8.80 4.67
C ALA A 42 2.78 -9.69 5.73
N SER A 43 2.60 -9.38 7.01
CA SER A 43 3.11 -10.17 8.13
C SER A 43 2.51 -11.57 8.18
N ILE A 44 1.20 -11.70 7.90
CA ILE A 44 0.53 -13.01 7.77
C ILE A 44 1.19 -13.83 6.66
N GLY A 45 1.42 -13.22 5.49
CA GLY A 45 2.14 -13.87 4.40
C GLY A 45 3.55 -14.31 4.80
N ILE A 46 4.32 -13.43 5.44
CA ILE A 46 5.68 -13.74 5.92
C ILE A 46 5.65 -14.92 6.90
N ARG A 47 4.71 -14.96 7.86
CA ARG A 47 4.58 -16.06 8.81
C ARG A 47 4.22 -17.37 8.11
N SER A 48 3.41 -17.32 7.06
CA SER A 48 3.11 -18.49 6.23
C SER A 48 4.35 -19.02 5.51
N ASP A 49 5.20 -18.12 5.00
CA ASP A 49 6.46 -18.49 4.32
C ASP A 49 7.54 -18.95 5.31
N HIS A 50 7.51 -18.43 6.54
CA HIS A 50 8.49 -18.68 7.60
C HIS A 50 7.82 -19.08 8.93
N PRO A 51 7.32 -20.32 9.07
CA PRO A 51 6.50 -20.73 10.22
C PRO A 51 7.20 -20.69 11.58
N HIS A 52 8.53 -20.66 11.60
CA HIS A 52 9.34 -20.66 12.81
C HIS A 52 9.96 -19.29 13.12
N ALA A 53 9.70 -18.27 12.30
CA ALA A 53 10.19 -16.93 12.55
C ALA A 53 9.52 -16.35 13.80
N SER A 54 10.33 -15.76 14.67
CA SER A 54 9.87 -14.91 15.76
C SER A 54 9.24 -13.62 15.24
N ASP A 55 8.49 -12.93 16.09
CA ASP A 55 7.89 -11.64 15.72
C ASP A 55 8.92 -10.58 15.32
N ALA A 56 10.09 -10.60 15.96
CA ALA A 56 11.19 -9.70 15.61
C ALA A 56 11.74 -10.00 14.19
N GLU A 57 11.85 -11.27 13.83
CA GLU A 57 12.30 -11.69 12.49
C GLU A 57 11.24 -11.38 11.43
N VAL A 58 9.96 -11.60 11.72
CA VAL A 58 8.85 -11.22 10.82
C VAL A 58 8.87 -9.71 10.56
N LEU A 59 9.08 -8.90 11.59
CA LEU A 59 9.18 -7.45 11.47
C LEU A 59 10.41 -7.03 10.65
N ALA A 60 11.56 -7.70 10.81
CA ALA A 60 12.76 -7.44 10.02
C ALA A 60 12.52 -7.75 8.53
N LEU A 61 11.93 -8.91 8.23
CA LEU A 61 11.57 -9.31 6.87
C LEU A 61 10.55 -8.35 6.24
N LEU A 62 9.57 -7.87 7.02
CA LEU A 62 8.61 -6.88 6.56
C LEU A 62 9.30 -5.57 6.16
N LYS A 63 10.22 -5.07 7.00
CA LYS A 63 11.00 -3.86 6.71
C LYS A 63 11.83 -4.02 5.44
N ASP A 64 12.42 -5.20 5.22
CA ASP A 64 13.18 -5.46 3.99
C ASP A 64 12.29 -5.51 2.75
N ARG A 65 11.08 -6.11 2.84
CA ARG A 65 10.08 -6.05 1.76
C ARG A 65 9.68 -4.60 1.42
N LEU A 66 9.49 -3.73 2.42
CA LEU A 66 9.18 -2.32 2.20
C LEU A 66 10.32 -1.59 1.48
N ARG A 67 11.57 -1.78 1.90
CA ARG A 67 12.75 -1.21 1.21
C ARG A 67 12.88 -1.69 -0.23
N MET A 68 12.54 -2.95 -0.50
CA MET A 68 12.50 -3.46 -1.87
C MET A 68 11.41 -2.78 -2.70
N ALA A 69 10.22 -2.60 -2.13
CA ALA A 69 9.11 -1.92 -2.80
C ALA A 69 9.45 -0.45 -3.13
N GLU A 70 10.08 0.27 -2.20
CA GLU A 70 10.56 1.65 -2.43
C GLU A 70 11.56 1.71 -3.59
N ARG A 71 12.57 0.84 -3.61
CA ARG A 71 13.55 0.77 -4.71
C ARG A 71 12.89 0.49 -6.05
N LEU A 72 11.92 -0.42 -6.08
CA LEU A 72 11.18 -0.75 -7.29
C LEU A 72 10.35 0.45 -7.79
N GLU A 73 9.73 1.20 -6.87
CA GLU A 73 8.95 2.39 -7.23
C GLU A 73 9.85 3.51 -7.76
N HIS A 74 11.00 3.76 -7.12
CA HIS A 74 12.01 4.67 -7.64
C HIS A 74 12.44 4.30 -9.07
N TRP A 75 12.76 3.04 -9.31
CA TRP A 75 13.12 2.55 -10.63
C TRP A 75 11.99 2.72 -11.66
N LYS A 76 10.73 2.45 -11.29
CA LYS A 76 9.57 2.69 -12.17
C LYS A 76 9.42 4.16 -12.54
N GLN A 77 9.70 5.06 -11.60
CA GLN A 77 9.62 6.50 -11.82
C GLN A 77 10.72 6.99 -12.76
N GLU A 78 11.95 6.51 -12.61
CA GLU A 78 13.07 6.80 -13.52
C GLU A 78 12.74 6.37 -14.94
N ARG A 79 12.29 5.13 -15.13
CA ARG A 79 11.88 4.61 -16.45
C ARG A 79 10.72 5.38 -17.09
N ARG A 80 9.82 5.96 -16.30
CA ARG A 80 8.73 6.82 -16.81
C ARG A 80 9.21 8.21 -17.22
N ARG A 81 10.35 8.68 -16.73
CA ARG A 81 10.94 9.97 -17.12
C ARG A 81 11.75 9.88 -18.41
N GLU A 82 12.25 8.69 -18.73
CA GLU A 82 13.02 8.39 -19.95
C GLU A 82 12.13 8.08 -21.17
N ALA A 83 10.82 7.90 -20.99
CA ALA A 83 9.84 7.56 -22.02
C ALA A 83 8.91 8.74 -22.34
#